data_AF-A0A848WG98-F1
#
_entry.id   AF-A0A848WG98-F1
#
_cell.length_a   1.000
_cell.length_b   1.000
_cell.length_c   1.000
_cell.angle_alpha   90.00
_cell.angle_beta   90.00
_cell.angle_gamma   90.00
#
_symmetry.space_group_name_H-M   'P 1'
#
loop_
_entity.id
_entity.type
_entity.pdbx_description
1 polymer ?
#
loop_
_entity_poly.entity_id
_entity_poly.type
_entity_poly.pdbx_seq_one_letter_code
_entity_poly.pdbx_strand_id
1 'polypeptide(L)'
;MEQPDRQEIAHKFGTLMQGRYGVDFVEDLFSDDDDTAQHAAEEFSDIFFHQEDIYPHTPAAVPHLFGALKLTGPGARAELIYLLAGVATASNVSGGENAMIAEAALRVFERLGELEAYLDDPDARVRLAALMSLTDLARINAPGMRFSHAEPLFVGAYPGDFEPKQYVRHLSRRIGQSRDGFDAEWRVNCDAALAFLTFSPLPESSADPAPHPYWSMLERH
;
A
#
# COMPACT_ATOMS: atom_id res chain seq x y z
N MET A 1 -9.68 -8.24 -19.54
CA MET A 1 -8.60 -7.23 -19.54
C MET A 1 -7.33 -7.94 -19.95
N GLU A 2 -6.67 -7.49 -21.00
CA GLU A 2 -5.29 -7.88 -21.27
C GLU A 2 -4.42 -7.46 -20.08
N GLN A 3 -3.52 -8.33 -19.65
CA GLN A 3 -2.52 -7.95 -18.65
C GLN A 3 -1.49 -7.06 -19.37
N PRO A 4 -1.18 -5.86 -18.83
CA PRO A 4 -0.15 -5.01 -19.41
C PRO A 4 1.19 -5.75 -19.38
N ASP A 5 1.96 -5.68 -20.47
CA ASP A 5 3.30 -6.24 -20.51
C ASP A 5 4.33 -5.27 -19.85
N ARG A 6 5.52 -5.79 -19.54
CA ARG A 6 6.59 -5.02 -18.88
C ARG A 6 6.95 -3.74 -19.65
N GLN A 7 6.91 -3.79 -20.99
CA GLN A 7 7.29 -2.69 -21.86
C GLN A 7 6.26 -1.57 -21.83
N GLU A 8 4.97 -1.92 -21.78
CA GLU A 8 3.88 -0.95 -21.60
C GLU A 8 4.03 -0.22 -20.25
N ILE A 9 4.21 -0.96 -19.15
CA ILE A 9 4.36 -0.35 -17.83
C ILE A 9 5.60 0.55 -17.77
N ALA A 10 6.72 0.09 -18.32
CA ALA A 10 7.95 0.89 -18.38
C ALA A 10 7.77 2.19 -19.16
N HIS A 11 7.09 2.13 -20.30
CA HIS A 11 6.78 3.32 -21.10
C HIS A 11 5.88 4.33 -20.36
N LYS A 12 4.88 3.82 -19.62
CA LYS A 12 3.98 4.67 -18.82
C LYS A 12 4.73 5.38 -17.70
N PHE A 13 5.59 4.67 -16.96
CA PHE A 13 6.44 5.28 -15.93
C PHE A 13 7.41 6.29 -16.52
N GLY A 14 8.11 5.97 -17.61
CA GLY A 14 9.01 6.90 -18.28
C GLY A 14 8.32 8.19 -18.73
N THR A 15 7.07 8.09 -19.21
CA THR A 15 6.24 9.25 -19.56
C THR A 15 5.86 10.09 -18.35
N LEU A 16 5.41 9.45 -17.26
CA LEU A 16 5.01 10.13 -16.02
C LEU A 16 6.17 10.86 -15.35
N MET A 17 7.37 10.27 -15.41
CA MET A 17 8.58 10.82 -14.82
C MET A 17 9.30 11.84 -15.71
N GLN A 18 8.73 12.15 -16.89
CA GLN A 18 9.29 13.11 -17.86
C GLN A 18 10.77 12.82 -18.22
N GLY A 19 11.19 11.55 -18.16
CA GLY A 19 12.58 11.15 -18.39
C GLY A 19 13.59 11.65 -17.34
N ARG A 20 13.15 12.13 -16.17
CA ARG A 20 14.06 12.53 -15.07
C ARG A 20 14.78 11.35 -14.43
N TYR A 21 14.16 10.19 -14.48
CA TYR A 21 14.74 8.91 -14.12
C TYR A 21 14.97 8.13 -15.41
N GLY A 22 16.14 7.50 -15.53
CA GLY A 22 16.54 6.79 -16.75
C GLY A 22 15.55 5.65 -17.08
N VAL A 23 15.45 5.29 -18.36
CA VAL A 23 14.69 4.09 -18.77
C VAL A 23 15.21 2.86 -18.02
N ASP A 24 16.53 2.81 -17.84
CA ASP A 24 17.28 1.82 -17.06
C ASP A 24 16.68 1.58 -15.67
N PHE A 25 16.23 2.63 -14.99
CA PHE A 25 15.65 2.53 -13.65
C PHE A 25 14.32 1.75 -13.62
N VAL A 26 13.50 1.92 -14.65
CA VAL A 26 12.24 1.17 -14.75
C VAL A 26 12.48 -0.25 -15.25
N GLU A 27 13.54 -0.47 -16.04
CA GLU A 27 13.97 -1.80 -16.43
C GLU A 27 14.49 -2.60 -15.24
N ASP A 28 15.22 -1.95 -14.33
CA ASP A 28 15.74 -2.54 -13.10
C ASP A 28 14.61 -3.06 -12.19
N LEU A 29 13.47 -2.36 -12.12
CA LEU A 29 12.27 -2.83 -11.40
C LEU A 29 11.80 -4.21 -11.88
N PHE A 30 12.00 -4.52 -13.16
CA PHE A 30 11.60 -5.80 -13.76
C PHE A 30 12.77 -6.76 -13.98
N SER A 31 13.92 -6.49 -13.35
CA SER A 31 15.07 -7.38 -13.35
C SER A 31 14.68 -8.77 -12.83
N ASP A 32 15.28 -9.81 -13.41
CA ASP A 32 15.17 -11.17 -12.89
C ASP A 32 16.07 -11.37 -11.64
N ASP A 33 16.94 -10.40 -11.34
CA ASP A 33 17.68 -10.31 -10.08
C ASP A 33 16.84 -9.63 -9.00
N ASP A 34 16.43 -10.38 -7.97
CA ASP A 34 15.51 -9.92 -6.91
C ASP A 34 16.08 -8.73 -6.15
N ASP A 35 17.40 -8.69 -5.93
CA ASP A 35 18.08 -7.58 -5.23
C ASP A 35 18.05 -6.29 -6.04
N THR A 36 18.38 -6.37 -7.34
CA THR A 36 18.26 -5.22 -8.26
C THR A 36 16.82 -4.71 -8.34
N ALA A 37 15.86 -5.62 -8.49
CA ALA A 37 14.44 -5.26 -8.59
C ALA A 37 13.91 -4.66 -7.29
N GLN A 38 14.32 -5.20 -6.14
CA GLN A 38 13.96 -4.66 -4.83
C GLN A 38 14.54 -3.26 -4.64
N HIS A 39 15.83 -3.08 -4.93
CA HIS A 39 16.47 -1.77 -4.80
C HIS A 39 15.81 -0.71 -5.68
N ALA A 40 15.47 -1.07 -6.93
CA ALA A 40 14.70 -0.19 -7.78
C ALA A 40 13.33 0.14 -7.17
N ALA A 41 12.61 -0.84 -6.61
CA ALA A 41 11.32 -0.62 -5.96
C ALA A 41 11.42 0.29 -4.71
N GLU A 42 12.51 0.22 -3.95
CA GLU A 42 12.79 1.13 -2.84
C GLU A 42 13.00 2.56 -3.34
N GLU A 43 13.81 2.76 -4.37
CA GLU A 43 14.00 4.08 -4.98
C GLU A 43 12.69 4.62 -5.60
N PHE A 44 11.81 3.75 -6.11
CA PHE A 44 10.48 4.15 -6.58
C PHE A 44 9.69 4.84 -5.46
N SER A 45 9.89 4.43 -4.19
CA SER A 45 9.21 5.07 -3.07
C SER A 45 9.54 6.56 -2.99
N ASP A 46 10.82 6.92 -3.03
CA ASP A 46 11.28 8.32 -2.96
C ASP A 46 10.79 9.20 -4.12
N ILE A 47 10.44 8.60 -5.26
CA ILE A 47 9.95 9.30 -6.46
C ILE A 47 8.47 9.65 -6.34
N PHE A 48 7.68 8.77 -5.74
CA PHE A 48 6.22 8.91 -5.65
C PHE A 48 5.74 9.40 -4.30
N PHE A 49 6.55 9.17 -3.26
CA PHE A 49 6.21 9.41 -1.87
C PHE A 49 7.49 9.59 -1.01
N HIS A 50 7.80 10.82 -0.61
CA HIS A 50 8.92 11.08 0.29
C HIS A 50 8.48 12.02 1.42
N GLN A 51 8.84 11.70 2.67
CA GLN A 51 8.52 12.52 3.86
C GLN A 51 7.04 12.96 3.93
N GLU A 52 6.13 12.04 3.63
CA GLU A 52 4.68 12.28 3.67
C GLU A 52 4.14 13.21 2.56
N ASP A 53 5.01 13.66 1.64
CA ASP A 53 4.64 14.40 0.44
C ASP A 53 4.37 13.45 -0.74
N ILE A 54 3.29 13.72 -1.47
CA ILE A 54 2.96 13.07 -2.73
C ILE A 54 3.28 13.99 -3.89
N TYR A 55 4.07 13.48 -4.83
CA TYR A 55 4.39 14.21 -6.05
C TYR A 55 3.21 14.25 -7.03
N PRO A 56 3.10 15.28 -7.89
CA PRO A 56 1.91 15.48 -8.75
C PRO A 56 1.57 14.33 -9.70
N HIS A 57 2.52 13.46 -10.00
CA HIS A 57 2.38 12.35 -10.94
C HIS A 57 1.95 11.04 -10.26
N THR A 58 1.98 10.97 -8.92
CA THR A 58 1.67 9.78 -8.13
C THR A 58 0.23 9.26 -8.34
N PRO A 59 -0.83 10.08 -8.39
CA PRO A 59 -2.18 9.54 -8.65
C PRO A 59 -2.25 8.77 -9.97
N ALA A 60 -1.61 9.30 -11.01
CA ALA A 60 -1.54 8.66 -12.33
C ALA A 60 -0.67 7.39 -12.33
N ALA A 61 0.31 7.30 -11.42
CA ALA A 61 1.19 6.14 -11.27
C ALA A 61 0.53 4.95 -10.56
N VAL A 62 -0.40 5.18 -9.62
CA VAL A 62 -1.04 4.11 -8.81
C VAL A 62 -1.54 2.93 -9.67
N PRO A 63 -2.30 3.12 -10.76
CA PRO A 63 -2.75 2.00 -11.58
C PRO A 63 -1.62 1.14 -12.14
N HIS A 64 -0.49 1.78 -12.49
CA HIS A 64 0.70 1.13 -13.05
C HIS A 64 1.52 0.42 -11.98
N LEU A 65 1.59 0.95 -10.76
CA LEU A 65 2.22 0.27 -9.61
C LEU A 65 1.56 -1.08 -9.32
N PHE A 66 0.23 -1.15 -9.32
CA PHE A 66 -0.48 -2.43 -9.23
C PHE A 66 -0.27 -3.36 -10.43
N GLY A 67 -0.02 -2.80 -11.62
CA GLY A 67 0.40 -3.58 -12.78
C GLY A 67 1.77 -4.22 -12.53
N ALA A 68 2.70 -3.44 -11.99
CA ALA A 68 4.05 -3.88 -11.66
C ALA A 68 4.07 -4.99 -10.60
N LEU A 69 3.18 -4.96 -9.60
CA LEU A 69 3.05 -6.06 -8.61
C LEU A 69 2.90 -7.46 -9.23
N LYS A 70 2.30 -7.54 -10.42
CA LYS A 70 2.03 -8.80 -11.13
C LYS A 70 3.22 -9.29 -11.97
N LEU A 71 4.18 -8.41 -12.23
CA LEU A 71 5.30 -8.64 -13.16
C LEU A 71 6.66 -8.74 -12.47
N THR A 72 6.71 -8.40 -11.18
CA THR A 72 7.93 -8.28 -10.37
C THR A 72 8.18 -9.53 -9.51
N GLY A 73 9.44 -9.74 -9.15
CA GLY A 73 9.87 -10.74 -8.17
C GLY A 73 9.37 -10.41 -6.75
N PRO A 74 9.47 -11.37 -5.81
CA PRO A 74 8.95 -11.21 -4.46
C PRO A 74 9.53 -10.04 -3.66
N GLY A 75 10.83 -9.72 -3.81
CA GLY A 75 11.46 -8.57 -3.13
C GLY A 75 10.82 -7.25 -3.57
N ALA A 76 10.92 -6.95 -4.86
CA ALA A 76 10.30 -5.76 -5.46
C ALA A 76 8.79 -5.67 -5.21
N ARG A 77 8.07 -6.79 -5.26
CA ARG A 77 6.63 -6.83 -5.00
C ARG A 77 6.29 -6.42 -3.57
N ALA A 78 7.06 -6.87 -2.58
CA ALA A 78 6.85 -6.48 -1.19
C ALA A 78 7.02 -4.96 -1.01
N GLU A 79 8.06 -4.38 -1.60
CA GLU A 79 8.32 -2.93 -1.55
C GLU A 79 7.22 -2.11 -2.25
N LEU A 80 6.76 -2.57 -3.42
CA LEU A 80 5.64 -1.94 -4.11
C LEU A 80 4.32 -1.98 -3.29
N ILE A 81 4.09 -3.05 -2.52
CA ILE A 81 2.94 -3.13 -1.60
C ILE A 81 3.07 -2.10 -0.46
N TYR A 82 4.26 -1.92 0.09
CA TYR A 82 4.51 -0.87 1.09
C TYR A 82 4.34 0.52 0.49
N LEU A 83 4.86 0.77 -0.72
CA LEU A 83 4.68 2.05 -1.41
C LEU A 83 3.20 2.39 -1.62
N LEU A 84 2.40 1.44 -2.10
CA LEU A 84 0.96 1.65 -2.29
C LEU A 84 0.24 1.98 -0.97
N ALA A 85 0.64 1.34 0.14
CA ALA A 85 0.12 1.67 1.45
C ALA A 85 0.59 3.06 1.93
N GLY A 86 1.86 3.41 1.74
CA GLY A 86 2.41 4.74 2.01
C GLY A 86 1.65 5.84 1.30
N VAL A 87 1.40 5.67 0.00
CA VAL A 87 0.60 6.59 -0.82
C VAL A 87 -0.81 6.78 -0.25
N ALA A 88 -1.48 5.70 0.14
CA ALA A 88 -2.81 5.80 0.72
C ALA A 88 -2.82 6.40 2.13
N THR A 89 -1.77 6.16 2.92
CA THR A 89 -1.66 6.67 4.29
C THR A 89 -1.27 8.14 4.37
N ALA A 90 -0.60 8.69 3.35
CA ALA A 90 -0.27 10.11 3.20
C ALA A 90 -1.50 11.05 3.30
N SER A 91 -2.67 10.55 2.92
CA SER A 91 -3.95 11.28 3.01
C SER A 91 -4.33 11.64 4.45
N ASN A 92 -3.89 10.83 5.41
CA ASN A 92 -4.15 11.08 6.81
C ASN A 92 -3.22 12.17 7.38
N VAL A 93 -1.95 12.18 6.96
CA VAL A 93 -0.97 13.17 7.40
C VAL A 93 -1.37 14.57 6.94
N SER A 94 -1.77 14.70 5.67
CA SER A 94 -2.15 15.98 5.07
C SER A 94 -3.54 16.48 5.48
N GLY A 95 -4.24 15.80 6.39
CA GLY A 95 -5.59 16.14 6.81
C GLY A 95 -6.65 16.04 5.69
N GLY A 96 -6.33 15.37 4.58
CA GLY A 96 -7.21 15.24 3.42
C GLY A 96 -7.47 16.53 2.64
N GLU A 97 -6.71 17.60 2.89
CA GLU A 97 -6.91 18.90 2.21
C GLU A 97 -6.30 18.93 0.80
N ASN A 98 -5.30 18.07 0.54
CA ASN A 98 -4.67 17.97 -0.77
C ASN A 98 -5.45 16.99 -1.67
N ALA A 99 -6.13 17.54 -2.69
CA ALA A 99 -6.94 16.77 -3.63
C ALA A 99 -6.13 15.67 -4.37
N MET A 100 -4.84 15.89 -4.66
CA MET A 100 -4.00 14.88 -5.31
C MET A 100 -3.72 13.71 -4.37
N ILE A 101 -3.48 14.01 -3.09
CA ILE A 101 -3.27 12.96 -2.08
C ILE A 101 -4.54 12.14 -1.89
N ALA A 102 -5.70 12.80 -1.80
CA ALA A 102 -6.98 12.14 -1.71
C ALA A 102 -7.27 11.26 -2.94
N GLU A 103 -6.95 11.73 -4.15
CA GLU A 103 -7.13 10.97 -5.39
C GLU A 103 -6.20 9.74 -5.43
N ALA A 104 -4.93 9.89 -5.09
CA ALA A 104 -3.98 8.77 -5.05
C ALA A 104 -4.43 7.70 -4.05
N ALA A 105 -4.82 8.13 -2.84
CA ALA A 105 -5.34 7.23 -1.82
C ALA A 105 -6.59 6.51 -2.28
N LEU A 106 -7.55 7.21 -2.90
CA LEU A 106 -8.76 6.59 -3.43
C LEU A 106 -8.44 5.47 -4.43
N ARG A 107 -7.52 5.72 -5.38
CA ARG A 107 -7.13 4.73 -6.39
C ARG A 107 -6.51 3.47 -5.79
N VAL A 108 -5.86 3.58 -4.63
CA VAL A 108 -5.41 2.43 -3.85
C VAL A 108 -6.59 1.74 -3.19
N PHE A 109 -7.50 2.50 -2.56
CA PHE A 109 -8.68 1.96 -1.88
C PHE A 109 -9.64 1.21 -2.82
N GLU A 110 -9.84 1.69 -4.04
CA GLU A 110 -10.61 1.02 -5.10
C GLU A 110 -10.08 -0.39 -5.44
N ARG A 111 -8.83 -0.69 -5.05
CA ARG A 111 -8.10 -1.89 -5.42
C ARG A 111 -7.61 -2.68 -4.20
N LEU A 112 -8.16 -2.42 -3.00
CA LEU A 112 -7.81 -3.15 -1.78
C LEU A 112 -7.97 -4.67 -1.93
N GLY A 113 -8.97 -5.13 -2.69
CA GLY A 113 -9.16 -6.56 -2.95
C GLY A 113 -7.98 -7.21 -3.69
N GLU A 114 -7.23 -6.44 -4.49
CA GLU A 114 -5.98 -6.92 -5.12
C GLU A 114 -4.86 -7.04 -4.09
N LEU A 115 -4.78 -6.13 -3.10
CA LEU A 115 -3.81 -6.23 -2.00
C LEU A 115 -4.15 -7.40 -1.05
N GLU A 116 -5.43 -7.64 -0.77
CA GLU A 116 -5.91 -8.76 0.05
C GLU A 116 -5.51 -10.12 -0.51
N ALA A 117 -5.44 -10.26 -1.84
CA ALA A 117 -5.02 -11.50 -2.49
C ALA A 117 -3.57 -11.89 -2.13
N TYR A 118 -2.71 -10.92 -1.80
CA TYR A 118 -1.32 -11.17 -1.43
C TYR A 118 -1.14 -11.72 0.00
N LEU A 119 -2.20 -11.79 0.82
CA LEU A 119 -2.18 -12.53 2.08
C LEU A 119 -1.95 -14.03 1.90
N ASP A 120 -2.21 -14.55 0.69
CA ASP A 120 -2.04 -15.96 0.33
C ASP A 120 -0.84 -16.16 -0.64
N ASP A 121 0.03 -15.14 -0.83
CA ASP A 121 1.20 -15.25 -1.70
C ASP A 121 2.15 -16.38 -1.23
N PRO A 122 2.78 -17.17 -2.12
CA PRO A 122 3.73 -18.19 -1.71
C PRO A 122 4.96 -17.64 -0.97
N ASP A 123 5.40 -16.41 -1.26
CA ASP A 123 6.55 -15.78 -0.61
C ASP A 123 6.15 -15.13 0.73
N ALA A 124 6.87 -15.47 1.80
CA ALA A 124 6.57 -14.98 3.15
C ALA A 124 6.75 -13.46 3.30
N ARG A 125 7.70 -12.86 2.57
CA ARG A 125 7.96 -11.41 2.59
C ARG A 125 6.78 -10.66 2.00
N VAL A 126 6.25 -11.15 0.88
CA VAL A 126 5.08 -10.57 0.22
C VAL A 126 3.84 -10.67 1.11
N ARG A 127 3.61 -11.83 1.74
CA ARG A 127 2.49 -11.99 2.68
C ARG A 127 2.59 -11.03 3.86
N LEU A 128 3.79 -10.87 4.42
CA LEU A 128 4.03 -9.96 5.53
C LEU A 128 3.78 -8.51 5.12
N ALA A 129 4.28 -8.08 3.96
CA ALA A 129 4.03 -6.75 3.42
C ALA A 129 2.54 -6.49 3.23
N ALA A 130 1.80 -7.44 2.64
CA ALA A 130 0.35 -7.35 2.49
C ALA A 130 -0.37 -7.23 3.85
N LEU A 131 -0.01 -8.08 4.82
CA LEU A 131 -0.61 -8.07 6.16
C LEU A 131 -0.42 -6.73 6.85
N MET A 132 0.81 -6.20 6.83
CA MET A 132 1.15 -4.93 7.47
C MET A 132 0.43 -3.77 6.78
N SER A 133 0.55 -3.67 5.46
CA SER A 133 -0.10 -2.64 4.65
C SER A 133 -1.62 -2.62 4.84
N LEU A 134 -2.29 -3.77 4.77
CA LEU A 134 -3.74 -3.85 4.96
C LEU A 134 -4.17 -3.48 6.38
N THR A 135 -3.36 -3.83 7.38
CA THR A 135 -3.60 -3.47 8.78
C THR A 135 -3.52 -1.95 8.97
N ASP A 136 -2.52 -1.30 8.37
CA ASP A 136 -2.36 0.16 8.43
C ASP A 136 -3.50 0.89 7.69
N LEU A 137 -3.88 0.40 6.51
CA LEU A 137 -4.99 0.95 5.74
C LEU A 137 -6.34 0.80 6.45
N ALA A 138 -6.55 -0.30 7.17
CA ALA A 138 -7.75 -0.50 7.98
C ALA A 138 -7.83 0.48 9.15
N ARG A 139 -6.68 0.87 9.74
CA ARG A 139 -6.63 1.88 10.81
C ARG A 139 -7.02 3.27 10.28
N ILE A 140 -6.57 3.64 9.10
CA ILE A 140 -6.85 4.96 8.52
C ILE A 140 -8.31 5.13 8.15
N ASN A 141 -8.98 4.03 7.82
CA ASN A 141 -10.41 4.09 7.59
C ASN A 141 -11.20 4.25 8.89
N ALA A 142 -10.70 3.86 10.06
CA ALA A 142 -11.51 3.73 11.27
C ALA A 142 -12.18 5.05 11.76
N PRO A 143 -13.37 4.98 12.40
CA PRO A 143 -14.25 6.13 12.57
C PRO A 143 -13.65 7.21 13.47
N GLY A 144 -13.32 8.36 12.87
CA GLY A 144 -12.68 9.48 13.55
C GLY A 144 -11.81 10.32 12.63
N MET A 145 -11.29 9.72 11.54
CA MET A 145 -10.59 10.46 10.49
C MET A 145 -11.61 11.09 9.53
N ARG A 146 -11.67 12.43 9.55
CA ARG A 146 -12.60 13.19 8.71
C ARG A 146 -12.03 13.33 7.31
N PHE A 147 -12.44 12.45 6.41
CA PHE A 147 -12.31 12.69 4.97
C PHE A 147 -13.36 13.68 4.49
N SER A 148 -13.39 14.92 5.00
CA SER A 148 -14.43 15.89 4.64
C SER A 148 -14.48 16.24 3.16
N HIS A 149 -13.45 15.88 2.38
CA HIS A 149 -13.38 16.10 0.92
C HIS A 149 -13.24 14.81 0.09
N ALA A 150 -12.92 13.67 0.71
CA ALA A 150 -12.85 12.36 0.02
C ALA A 150 -14.06 11.47 0.29
N GLU A 151 -14.96 11.84 1.21
CA GLU A 151 -16.22 11.12 1.47
C GLU A 151 -17.01 10.76 0.19
N PRO A 152 -17.18 11.66 -0.80
CA PRO A 152 -17.87 11.32 -2.05
C PRO A 152 -17.13 10.30 -2.92
N LEU A 153 -15.81 10.20 -2.76
CA LEU A 153 -14.93 9.33 -3.53
C LEU A 153 -14.97 7.88 -2.98
N PHE A 154 -14.93 7.72 -1.66
CA PHE A 154 -15.03 6.40 -1.01
C PHE A 154 -16.38 5.70 -1.23
N VAL A 155 -17.48 6.46 -1.27
CA VAL A 155 -18.83 5.95 -1.55
C VAL A 155 -18.95 5.38 -2.98
N GLY A 156 -18.10 5.83 -3.92
CA GLY A 156 -18.06 5.32 -5.29
C GLY A 156 -17.26 4.04 -5.46
N ALA A 157 -16.14 3.92 -4.73
CA ALA A 157 -15.24 2.75 -4.77
C ALA A 157 -15.84 1.51 -4.11
N TYR A 158 -16.65 1.72 -3.06
CA TYR A 158 -17.38 0.67 -2.35
C TYR A 158 -18.88 0.96 -2.45
N PRO A 159 -19.61 0.38 -3.41
CA PRO A 159 -21.05 0.59 -3.53
C PRO A 159 -21.77 -0.02 -2.31
N GLY A 160 -22.13 0.85 -1.37
CA GLY A 160 -22.78 0.51 -0.09
C GLY A 160 -22.27 1.42 1.02
N ASP A 161 -22.95 1.46 2.16
CA ASP A 161 -22.50 2.17 3.36
C ASP A 161 -21.15 1.58 3.83
N PHE A 162 -20.04 2.02 3.24
CA PHE A 162 -18.69 1.62 3.64
C PHE A 162 -18.45 2.13 5.05
N GLU A 163 -18.82 1.31 6.03
CA GLU A 163 -18.45 1.55 7.40
C GLU A 163 -17.04 0.97 7.61
N PRO A 164 -16.07 1.78 8.04
CA PRO A 164 -14.72 1.30 8.34
C PRO A 164 -14.66 0.11 9.29
N LYS A 165 -15.62 0.03 10.22
CA LYS A 165 -15.80 -1.13 11.12
C LYS A 165 -16.12 -2.42 10.37
N GLN A 166 -16.83 -2.35 9.24
CA GLN A 166 -17.10 -3.51 8.39
C GLN A 166 -15.85 -3.97 7.66
N TYR A 167 -15.02 -3.03 7.16
CA TYR A 167 -13.74 -3.38 6.55
C TYR A 167 -12.77 -4.03 7.55
N VAL A 168 -12.63 -3.46 8.75
CA VAL A 168 -11.81 -4.05 9.83
C VAL A 168 -12.29 -5.48 10.17
N ARG A 169 -13.61 -5.71 10.25
CA ARG A 169 -14.19 -7.04 10.48
C ARG A 169 -13.93 -8.01 9.32
N HIS A 170 -14.05 -7.53 8.09
CA HIS A 170 -13.75 -8.31 6.89
C HIS A 170 -12.29 -8.73 6.86
N LEU A 171 -11.37 -7.77 7.03
CA LEU A 171 -9.94 -8.03 7.08
C LEU A 171 -9.57 -8.97 8.23
N SER A 172 -10.13 -8.77 9.43
CA SER A 172 -9.92 -9.68 10.57
C SER A 172 -10.34 -11.11 10.25
N ARG A 173 -11.49 -11.29 9.58
CA ARG A 173 -11.94 -12.61 9.12
C ARG A 173 -10.95 -13.20 8.10
N ARG A 174 -10.49 -12.37 7.15
CA ARG A 174 -9.59 -12.82 6.09
C ARG A 174 -8.22 -13.22 6.64
N ILE A 175 -7.64 -12.42 7.54
CA ILE A 175 -6.41 -12.76 8.28
C ILE A 175 -6.60 -14.06 9.07
N GLY A 176 -7.71 -14.20 9.79
CA GLY A 176 -8.02 -15.42 10.54
C GLY A 176 -8.10 -16.68 9.66
N GLN A 177 -8.59 -16.55 8.43
CA GLN A 177 -8.62 -17.66 7.46
C GLN A 177 -7.24 -18.00 6.91
N SER A 178 -6.38 -17.01 6.66
CA SER A 178 -5.02 -17.24 6.14
C SER A 178 -4.03 -17.70 7.24
N ARG A 179 -4.36 -17.49 8.52
CA ARG A 179 -3.55 -17.89 9.69
C ARG A 179 -3.15 -19.36 9.69
N ASP A 180 -4.09 -20.25 9.37
CA ASP A 180 -3.86 -21.69 9.50
C ASP A 180 -3.10 -22.31 8.30
N GLY A 181 -2.93 -21.55 7.22
CA GLY A 181 -2.33 -22.03 5.97
C GLY A 181 -0.80 -22.12 5.94
N PHE A 182 -0.11 -21.49 6.90
CA PHE A 182 1.36 -21.37 6.90
C PHE A 182 1.98 -21.73 8.25
N ASP A 183 3.28 -21.46 8.38
CA ASP A 183 4.12 -21.79 9.53
C ASP A 183 3.73 -21.04 10.83
N ALA A 184 4.42 -21.37 11.92
CA ALA A 184 4.17 -20.80 13.23
C ALA A 184 4.50 -19.30 13.33
N GLU A 185 5.49 -18.83 12.57
CA GLU A 185 5.88 -17.42 12.54
C GLU A 185 4.78 -16.56 11.90
N TRP A 186 4.22 -17.04 10.80
CA TRP A 186 3.06 -16.41 10.16
C TRP A 186 1.87 -16.27 11.11
N ARG A 187 1.59 -17.30 11.92
CA ARG A 187 0.50 -17.25 12.91
C ARG A 187 0.70 -16.16 13.94
N VAL A 188 1.94 -15.97 14.41
CA VAL A 188 2.28 -14.89 15.36
C VAL A 188 2.04 -13.52 14.71
N ASN A 189 2.42 -13.34 13.45
CA ASN A 189 2.17 -12.10 12.71
C ASN A 189 0.67 -11.84 12.53
N CYS A 190 -0.11 -12.86 12.16
CA CYS A 190 -1.57 -12.74 12.10
C CYS A 190 -2.18 -12.38 13.46
N ASP A 191 -1.73 -13.02 14.55
CA ASP A 191 -2.24 -12.75 15.88
C ASP A 191 -1.91 -11.32 16.34
N ALA A 192 -0.72 -10.83 16.02
CA ALA A 192 -0.32 -9.44 16.28
C ALA A 192 -1.19 -8.45 15.49
N ALA A 193 -1.41 -8.70 14.20
CA ALA A 193 -2.28 -7.86 13.36
C ALA A 193 -3.73 -7.85 13.87
N LEU A 194 -4.30 -9.00 14.22
CA LEU A 194 -5.64 -9.11 14.79
C LEU A 194 -5.75 -8.38 16.14
N ALA A 195 -4.76 -8.52 17.02
CA ALA A 195 -4.70 -7.80 18.27
C ALA A 195 -4.65 -6.29 18.03
N PHE A 196 -3.84 -5.83 17.08
CA PHE A 196 -3.73 -4.43 16.72
C PHE A 196 -5.05 -3.84 16.20
N LEU A 197 -5.75 -4.56 15.32
CA LEU A 197 -7.08 -4.17 14.81
C LEU A 197 -8.17 -4.17 15.89
N THR A 198 -8.00 -4.95 16.97
CA THR A 198 -9.00 -5.11 18.02
C THR A 198 -8.80 -4.15 19.19
N PHE A 199 -7.54 -3.88 19.59
CA PHE A 199 -7.21 -3.27 20.87
C PHE A 199 -6.61 -1.86 20.78
N SER A 200 -6.25 -1.35 19.59
CA SER A 200 -5.78 0.03 19.47
C SER A 200 -6.98 0.99 19.52
N PRO A 201 -7.22 1.74 20.62
CA PRO A 201 -8.14 2.87 20.56
C PRO A 201 -7.62 3.83 19.49
N LEU A 202 -8.52 4.34 18.65
CA LEU A 202 -8.18 5.34 17.66
C LEU A 202 -7.52 6.52 18.37
N PRO A 203 -6.36 7.02 17.91
CA PRO A 203 -5.74 8.16 18.54
C PRO A 203 -6.73 9.32 18.49
N GLU A 204 -7.24 9.71 19.66
CA GLU A 204 -7.95 10.97 19.82
C GLU A 204 -6.95 12.09 19.59
N SER A 205 -6.83 12.57 18.35
CA SER A 205 -6.29 13.89 18.02
C SER A 205 -5.02 14.27 18.83
N SER A 206 -3.98 13.45 18.86
CA SER A 206 -2.67 13.94 19.27
C SER A 206 -2.03 14.62 18.08
N ALA A 207 -1.76 15.92 18.22
CA ALA A 207 -1.22 16.79 17.17
C ALA A 207 0.22 16.44 16.71
N ASP A 208 0.78 15.33 17.19
CA ASP A 208 2.01 14.74 16.69
C ASP A 208 1.73 13.28 16.32
N PRO A 209 1.77 12.90 15.03
CA PRO A 209 1.88 11.50 14.68
C PRO A 209 3.24 11.03 15.18
N ALA A 210 3.26 10.18 16.21
CA ALA A 210 4.48 9.46 16.58
C ALA A 210 5.02 8.76 15.31
N PRO A 211 6.34 8.82 15.03
CA PRO A 211 6.91 8.15 13.88
C PRO A 211 6.48 6.69 13.91
N HIS A 212 6.00 6.20 12.76
CA HIS A 212 5.45 4.85 12.66
C HIS A 212 6.45 3.85 13.22
N PRO A 213 6.09 3.00 14.19
CA PRO A 213 7.04 2.08 14.83
C PRO A 213 7.73 1.15 13.82
N TYR A 214 7.13 0.93 12.65
CA TYR A 214 7.69 0.12 11.57
C TYR A 214 8.71 0.83 10.68
N TRP A 215 8.68 2.17 10.52
CA TRP A 215 9.71 2.88 9.75
C TRP A 215 11.09 2.74 10.42
N SER A 216 11.11 2.81 11.75
CA SER A 216 12.31 2.52 12.53
C SER A 216 12.71 1.03 12.57
N MET A 217 11.96 0.14 11.92
CA MET A 217 12.28 -1.29 11.75
C MET A 217 12.91 -1.56 10.38
N LEU A 218 12.46 -0.85 9.33
CA LEU A 218 13.11 -0.83 8.00
C LEU A 218 14.49 -0.17 8.06
N GLU A 219 14.70 0.85 8.91
CA GLU A 219 16.03 1.45 9.14
C GLU A 219 17.05 0.52 9.84
N ARG A 220 16.65 -0.70 10.26
CA ARG A 220 17.50 -1.64 11.01
C ARG A 220 17.94 -2.88 10.22
N HIS A 221 17.58 -2.95 8.94
CA HIS A 221 18.02 -3.99 8.02
C HIS A 221 18.72 -3.35 6.81
#